data_AF-X0V1S9-F1
#
_entry.id   AF-X0V1S9-F1
#
_cell.length_a   1.000
_cell.length_b   1.000
_cell.length_c   1.000
_cell.angle_alpha   90.00
_cell.angle_beta   90.00
_cell.angle_gamma   90.00
#
_symmetry.space_group_name_H-M   'P 1'
#
loop_
_entity.id
_entity.type
_entity.pdbx_description
1 polymer ?
#
loop_
_entity_poly.entity_id
_entity_poly.type
_entity_poly.pdbx_seq_one_letter_code
_entity_poly.pdbx_strand_id
1 'polypeptide(L)' 'IAIEQLMRIAEELSDVAMIEQKPNREGRTMLMVLAPERKKSARGQGDAKDQDT' A
#
# COMPACT_ATOMS: atom_id res chain seq x y z
N ILE A 1 2.64 7.63 -20.13
CA ILE A 1 3.82 8.21 -19.43
C ILE A 1 3.57 8.44 -17.93
N ALA A 2 2.88 9.50 -17.47
CA ALA A 2 2.83 9.83 -16.03
C ALA A 2 2.29 8.69 -15.13
N ILE A 3 1.18 8.05 -15.53
CA ILE A 3 0.64 6.89 -14.80
C ILE A 3 1.63 5.73 -14.80
N GLU A 4 2.23 5.40 -15.95
CA GLU A 4 3.23 4.33 -16.04
C GLU A 4 4.44 4.58 -15.14
N GLN A 5 4.89 5.84 -15.02
CA GLN A 5 6.00 6.18 -14.12
C GLN A 5 5.61 5.96 -12.65
N LEU A 6 4.42 6.39 -12.25
CA LEU A 6 3.94 6.16 -10.88
C LEU A 6 3.75 4.67 -10.58
N MET A 7 3.24 3.90 -11.54
CA MET A 7 3.10 2.45 -11.39
C MET A 7 4.45 1.74 -11.33
N ARG A 8 5.47 2.18 -12.09
CA ARG A 8 6.84 1.65 -11.96
C ARG A 8 7.43 1.93 -10.58
N ILE A 9 7.23 3.13 -10.04
CA ILE A 9 7.65 3.47 -8.67
C ILE A 9 6.94 2.58 -7.65
N ALA A 10 5.64 2.31 -7.82
CA ALA A 10 4.90 1.42 -6.92
C ALA A 10 5.42 -0.03 -6.98
N GLU A 11 5.74 -0.53 -8.17
CA GLU A 11 6.32 -1.87 -8.36
C GLU A 11 7.70 -1.97 -7.69
N GLU A 12 8.57 -0.99 -7.92
CA GLU A 12 9.92 -0.92 -7.35
C GLU A 12 9.93 -0.82 -5.81
N LEU A 13 8.84 -0.35 -5.20
CA LEU A 13 8.69 -0.19 -3.74
C LEU A 13 7.77 -1.24 -3.11
N SER A 14 7.34 -2.25 -3.87
CA SER A 14 6.33 -3.22 -3.43
C SER A 14 6.77 -4.14 -2.28
N ASP A 15 8.05 -4.17 -1.94
CA ASP A 15 8.61 -4.94 -0.82
C ASP A 15 8.53 -4.19 0.53
N VAL A 16 8.24 -2.89 0.50
CA VAL A 16 8.23 -2.02 1.69
C VAL A 16 7.04 -1.07 1.74
N ALA A 17 6.26 -0.92 0.66
CA ALA A 17 5.13 -0.02 0.59
C ALA A 17 3.96 -0.60 -0.22
N MET A 18 2.76 -0.13 0.09
CA MET A 18 1.52 -0.46 -0.61
C MET A 18 0.83 0.82 -1.10
N ILE A 19 0.05 0.73 -2.18
CA ILE A 19 -0.75 1.85 -2.68
C ILE A 19 -1.92 2.11 -1.73
N GLU A 20 -1.90 3.25 -1.04
CA GLU A 20 -3.01 3.73 -0.22
C GLU A 20 -4.04 4.50 -1.07
N GLN A 21 -3.55 5.31 -2.02
CA GLN A 21 -4.40 5.99 -3.00
C GLN A 21 -3.82 5.82 -4.40
N LYS A 22 -4.64 5.29 -5.31
CA LYS A 22 -4.29 5.11 -6.72
C LYS A 22 -3.92 6.44 -7.37
N PRO A 23 -3.08 6.42 -8.43
CA PRO A 23 -2.81 7.62 -9.21
C PRO A 23 -4.09 8.33 -9.64
N ASN A 24 -4.23 9.60 -9.26
CA ASN A 24 -5.32 10.46 -9.68
C ASN A 24 -4.79 11.79 -10.21
N ARG A 25 -5.55 12.45 -11.09
CA ARG A 25 -5.16 13.72 -11.69
C ARG A 25 -5.85 14.88 -10.97
N GLU A 26 -5.05 15.81 -10.50
CA GLU A 26 -5.50 17.08 -9.93
C GLU A 26 -4.92 18.24 -10.77
N GLY A 27 -5.77 18.84 -11.61
CA GLY A 27 -5.36 19.88 -12.55
C GLY A 27 -4.31 19.39 -13.56
N ARG A 28 -3.06 19.83 -13.38
CA ARG A 28 -1.88 19.40 -14.18
C ARG A 28 -1.01 18.37 -13.48
N THR A 29 -1.30 18.08 -12.22
CA THR A 29 -0.53 17.16 -11.37
C THR A 29 -1.17 15.79 -11.40
N MET A 30 -0.33 14.76 -11.30
CA MET A 30 -0.76 13.39 -11.05
C MET A 30 -0.17 12.95 -9.72
N LEU A 31 -1.01 12.49 -8.81
CA LEU A 31 -0.65 12.16 -7.43
C LEU A 31 -1.02 10.71 -7.13
N MET A 32 -0.12 10.00 -6.47
CA MET A 32 -0.33 8.68 -5.88
C MET A 32 0.14 8.73 -4.43
N VAL A 33 -0.57 8.05 -3.52
CA VAL A 33 -0.15 7.95 -2.12
C VAL A 33 0.26 6.51 -1.85
N LEU A 34 1.48 6.34 -1.34
CA LEU A 34 2.01 5.07 -0.85
C LEU A 34 2.05 5.13 0.68
N ALA A 35 1.64 4.04 1.32
CA ALA A 35 1.83 3.82 2.75
C ALA A 35 2.88 2.74 2.96
N PRO A 36 3.68 2.79 4.04
CA PRO A 36 4.61 1.71 4.36
C PRO A 36 3.82 0.42 4.58
N GLU A 37 4.33 -0.69 4.08
CA GLU A 37 3.83 -1.99 4.49
C GLU A 37 4.00 -2.09 5.99
N ARG A 38 2.90 -2.36 6.69
CA ARG A 38 2.99 -2.69 8.10
C ARG A 38 3.80 -3.98 8.19
N LYS A 39 5.09 -3.90 8.51
CA LYS A 39 5.79 -5.03 9.12
C LYS A 39 4.87 -5.45 10.26
N LYS A 40 4.38 -6.69 10.22
CA LYS A 40 3.74 -7.32 11.38
C LYS A 40 4.75 -7.22 12.51
N SER A 41 4.70 -6.14 13.27
CA SER A 41 5.44 -6.03 14.50
C SER A 41 4.99 -7.24 15.31
N ALA A 42 5.96 -8.01 15.81
CA ALA A 42 5.75 -9.19 16.62
C ALA A 42 5.20 -8.81 18.00
N ARG A 43 4.04 -8.15 18.02
CA ARG A 43 3.22 -7.90 19.18
C ARG A 43 1.79 -7.55 18.73
N GLY A 44 0.92 -8.55 18.78
CA GLY A 44 -0.54 -8.35 18.82
C GLY A 44 -1.32 -8.63 17.54
N GLN A 45 -1.15 -9.80 16.92
CA GLN A 45 -2.29 -10.46 16.28
C GLN A 45 -2.58 -11.69 17.13
N GLY A 46 -3.39 -11.49 18.18
CA GLY A 46 -3.92 -12.57 18.98
C GLY A 46 -4.87 -13.41 18.15
N ASP A 47 -4.69 -14.71 18.27
CA ASP A 47 -5.56 -15.76 17.79
C ASP A 47 -7.03 -15.48 18.14
N ALA A 48 -7.88 -15.49 17.12
CA ALA A 48 -9.32 -15.60 17.27
C ALA A 48 -9.84 -16.58 16.22
N LYS A 49 -9.48 -17.85 16.40
CA LYS A 49 -10.20 -19.00 15.87
C LYS A 49 -10.34 -20.02 16.98
N ASP A 50 -11.27 -19.75 17.88
CA ASP A 50 -11.88 -20.71 18.80
C ASP A 50 -13.24 -20.16 19.22
N GLN A 51 -14.24 -20.27 18.34
CA GLN A 51 -15.68 -20.30 18.68
C GLN A 51 -16.41 -21.01 17.54
N ASP A 52 -16.58 -22.33 17.63
CA ASP A 52 -17.91 -22.87 17.90
C ASP A 52 -17.79 -24.34 18.30
N THR A 53 -18.35 -24.63 19.47
CA THR A 53 -18.69 -25.96 19.96
C THR A 53 -20.08 -26.31 19.47
#